data_AF-A0A956GP40-F1
#
_entry.id   AF-A0A956GP40-F1
#
_cell.length_a   1.000
_cell.length_b   1.000
_cell.length_c   1.000
_cell.angle_alpha   90.00
_cell.angle_beta   90.00
_cell.angle_gamma   90.00
#
_symmetry.space_group_name_H-M   'P 1'
#
loop_
_entity.id
_entity.type
_entity.pdbx_description
1 polymer ?
#
loop_
_entity_poly.entity_id
_entity_poly.type
_entity_poly.pdbx_seq_one_letter_code
_entity_poly.pdbx_strand_id
1 'polypeptide(L)'
;MMKNYWVQTDKPFATWVMDLESIENAPERLVALVLRVLQLGEEHGVYQCSSSTSEEIGNHLQARWSQDRTVEFFRWRAHDAFGAHLSWFDRAGELTDGPVGDLGKLSRVLEPTPDSIFRIWKEMGVPPLEVYGGRIEYQGTPLTPTARGRARAAVFLHSDIWFPFVAGSAHPWADGQHWFDNRELASRHTPRLNRFLAAAQELVILSGGMWELLDDDCNPRYLPWIGPDGIQLDGPVPELMPPGAEDVTWPDE
;
A
#
# COMPACT_ATOMS: atom_id res chain seq x y z
N MET A 1 -18.11 -19.05 8.54
CA MET A 1 -18.43 -17.60 8.37
C MET A 1 -17.12 -16.93 8.00
N MET A 2 -17.05 -16.14 6.92
CA MET A 2 -15.77 -15.53 6.53
C MET A 2 -15.30 -14.56 7.59
N LYS A 3 -13.99 -14.57 7.87
CA LYS A 3 -13.34 -13.71 8.87
C LYS A 3 -12.12 -13.03 8.25
N ASN A 4 -11.58 -12.05 8.98
CA ASN A 4 -10.38 -11.33 8.59
C ASN A 4 -9.13 -12.13 8.95
N TYR A 5 -8.63 -12.92 8.00
CA TYR A 5 -7.39 -13.71 8.17
C TYR A 5 -6.14 -13.01 7.65
N TRP A 6 -6.31 -11.85 7.02
CA TRP A 6 -5.22 -11.00 6.56
C TRP A 6 -4.40 -10.45 7.74
N VAL A 7 -3.15 -10.10 7.46
CA VAL A 7 -2.21 -9.51 8.41
C VAL A 7 -1.54 -8.29 7.80
N GLN A 8 -0.77 -7.60 8.62
CA GLN A 8 0.11 -6.52 8.21
C GLN A 8 1.50 -6.70 8.80
N THR A 9 2.51 -6.19 8.10
CA THR A 9 3.92 -6.27 8.48
C THR A 9 4.62 -4.94 8.20
N ASP A 10 5.78 -4.72 8.83
CA ASP A 10 6.69 -3.62 8.50
C ASP A 10 7.45 -3.84 7.19
N LYS A 11 7.61 -5.11 6.81
CA LYS A 11 8.13 -5.50 5.51
C LYS A 11 7.01 -5.51 4.48
N PRO A 12 7.22 -4.96 3.27
CA PRO A 12 6.23 -5.00 2.22
C PRO A 12 6.01 -6.43 1.70
N PHE A 13 4.78 -6.71 1.27
CA PHE A 13 4.42 -7.89 0.47
C PHE A 13 4.78 -7.68 -1.00
N ALA A 14 4.67 -6.44 -1.48
CA ALA A 14 5.04 -6.03 -2.84
C ALA A 14 5.51 -4.56 -2.83
N THR A 15 6.50 -4.27 -3.68
CA THR A 15 7.06 -2.93 -3.84
C THR A 15 7.20 -2.58 -5.32
N TRP A 16 6.52 -1.52 -5.77
CA TRP A 16 6.74 -0.93 -7.09
C TRP A 16 7.51 0.38 -6.95
N VAL A 17 8.51 0.59 -7.79
CA VAL A 17 9.42 1.73 -7.73
C VAL A 17 9.21 2.61 -8.94
N MET A 18 9.14 3.91 -8.67
CA MET A 18 9.21 5.00 -9.64
C MET A 18 10.64 5.55 -9.62
N ASP A 19 11.45 5.20 -10.61
CA ASP A 19 12.77 5.82 -10.82
C ASP A 19 12.64 7.00 -11.77
N LEU A 20 12.98 8.18 -11.28
CA LEU A 20 12.82 9.47 -11.94
C LEU A 20 14.18 10.17 -12.12
N GLU A 21 15.31 9.44 -12.01
CA GLU A 21 16.66 9.98 -12.17
C GLU A 21 16.83 10.69 -13.53
N SER A 22 16.20 10.19 -14.60
CA SER A 22 16.22 10.79 -15.94
C SER A 22 15.62 12.20 -16.03
N ILE A 23 14.74 12.56 -15.08
CA ILE A 23 14.07 13.86 -15.00
C ILE A 23 14.43 14.63 -13.72
N GLU A 24 15.46 14.20 -13.00
CA GLU A 24 15.87 14.82 -11.74
C GLU A 24 16.28 16.29 -11.89
N ASN A 25 16.71 16.71 -13.08
CA ASN A 25 17.09 18.09 -13.36
C ASN A 25 15.90 18.99 -13.75
N ALA A 26 14.66 18.47 -13.69
CA ALA A 26 13.43 19.19 -14.01
C ALA A 26 12.48 19.23 -12.80
N PRO A 27 12.79 20.01 -11.74
CA PRO A 27 12.05 20.00 -10.48
C PRO A 27 10.56 20.30 -10.63
N GLU A 28 10.18 21.22 -11.53
CA GLU A 28 8.77 21.52 -11.79
C GLU A 28 8.01 20.31 -12.35
N ARG A 29 8.66 19.51 -13.21
CA ARG A 29 8.09 18.26 -13.73
C ARG A 29 7.94 17.22 -12.63
N LEU A 30 8.90 17.14 -11.71
CA LEU A 30 8.82 16.23 -10.56
C LEU A 30 7.69 16.61 -9.61
N VAL A 31 7.52 17.90 -9.28
CA VAL A 31 6.40 18.37 -8.46
C VAL A 31 5.07 18.04 -9.14
N ALA A 32 4.93 18.34 -10.44
CA ALA A 32 3.72 18.02 -11.19
C ALA A 32 3.43 16.50 -11.21
N LEU A 33 4.45 15.66 -11.36
CA LEU A 33 4.31 14.20 -11.32
C LEU A 33 3.83 13.72 -9.95
N VAL A 34 4.46 14.17 -8.86
CA VAL A 34 4.06 13.79 -7.49
C VAL A 34 2.59 14.16 -7.24
N LEU A 35 2.18 15.38 -7.60
CA LEU A 35 0.79 15.82 -7.45
C LEU A 35 -0.18 15.00 -8.29
N ARG A 36 0.21 14.64 -9.52
CA ARG A 36 -0.67 13.84 -10.38
C ARG A 36 -0.81 12.41 -9.90
N VAL A 37 0.27 11.77 -9.42
CA VAL A 37 0.18 10.46 -8.75
C VAL A 37 -0.79 10.54 -7.57
N LEU A 38 -0.75 11.64 -6.81
CA LEU A 38 -1.68 11.80 -5.70
C LEU A 38 -3.14 11.89 -6.10
N GLN A 39 -3.43 12.64 -7.15
CA GLN A 39 -4.78 12.73 -7.69
C GLN A 39 -5.25 11.38 -8.23
N LEU A 40 -4.38 10.60 -8.88
CA LEU A 40 -4.74 9.28 -9.40
C LEU A 40 -5.21 8.32 -8.31
N GLY A 41 -4.58 8.32 -7.14
CA GLY A 41 -5.02 7.44 -6.04
C GLY A 41 -6.37 7.87 -5.43
N GLU A 42 -6.69 9.16 -5.42
CA GLU A 42 -8.04 9.66 -5.07
C GLU A 42 -9.07 9.31 -6.15
N GLU A 43 -8.76 9.56 -7.43
CA GLU A 43 -9.61 9.26 -8.59
C GLU A 43 -9.99 7.78 -8.68
N HIS A 44 -9.04 6.89 -8.38
CA HIS A 44 -9.28 5.45 -8.34
C HIS A 44 -9.84 4.95 -7.01
N GLY A 45 -9.95 5.82 -6.00
CA GLY A 45 -10.48 5.51 -4.69
C GLY A 45 -9.64 4.49 -3.92
N VAL A 46 -8.32 4.50 -4.12
CA VAL A 46 -7.39 3.61 -3.41
C VAL A 46 -7.07 4.18 -2.03
N TYR A 47 -6.93 5.51 -1.93
CA TYR A 47 -6.91 6.21 -0.66
C TYR A 47 -7.79 7.46 -0.69
N GLN A 48 -8.11 7.95 0.50
CA GLN A 48 -8.80 9.19 0.73
C GLN A 48 -7.98 10.03 1.72
N CYS A 49 -7.72 11.28 1.35
CA CYS A 49 -7.07 12.21 2.25
C CYS A 49 -8.06 12.71 3.32
N SER A 50 -7.89 12.30 4.58
CA SER A 50 -8.89 12.56 5.64
C SER A 50 -8.79 13.95 6.27
N SER A 51 -7.65 14.62 6.14
CA SER A 51 -7.33 15.87 6.85
C SER A 51 -6.85 17.01 5.97
N SER A 52 -6.45 16.73 4.72
CA SER A 52 -6.02 17.74 3.75
C SER A 52 -6.44 17.34 2.35
N THR A 53 -6.98 18.27 1.55
CA THR A 53 -7.30 17.97 0.14
C THR A 53 -6.01 17.78 -0.67
N SER A 54 -6.08 17.08 -1.80
CA SER A 54 -4.98 17.05 -2.78
C SER A 54 -4.52 18.45 -3.20
N GLU A 55 -5.42 19.44 -3.15
CA GLU A 55 -5.10 20.86 -3.33
C GLU A 55 -4.21 21.43 -2.21
N GLU A 56 -4.49 21.13 -0.93
CA GLU A 56 -3.65 21.56 0.20
C GLU A 56 -2.25 20.94 0.14
N ILE A 57 -2.15 19.66 -0.24
CA ILE A 57 -0.87 18.98 -0.45
C ILE A 57 -0.13 19.62 -1.64
N GLY A 58 -0.86 19.94 -2.71
CA GLY A 58 -0.43 20.76 -3.84
C GLY A 58 0.23 22.06 -3.42
N ASN A 59 -0.51 22.85 -2.66
CA ASN A 59 -0.07 24.14 -2.16
C ASN A 59 1.16 24.01 -1.25
N HIS A 60 1.20 22.97 -0.40
CA HIS A 60 2.37 22.71 0.45
C HIS A 60 3.62 22.40 -0.38
N LEU A 61 3.53 21.44 -1.32
CA LEU A 61 4.65 21.07 -2.19
C LEU A 61 5.13 22.25 -3.04
N GLN A 62 4.21 23.04 -3.58
CA GLN A 62 4.53 24.24 -4.35
C GLN A 62 5.19 25.32 -3.47
N ALA A 63 4.74 25.51 -2.23
CA ALA A 63 5.34 26.45 -1.29
C ALA A 63 6.76 26.02 -0.90
N ARG A 64 6.98 24.74 -0.60
CA ARG A 64 8.31 24.17 -0.29
C ARG A 64 9.27 24.34 -1.47
N TRP A 65 8.79 24.10 -2.68
CA TRP A 65 9.56 24.36 -3.89
C TRP A 65 9.94 25.85 -4.02
N SER A 66 8.96 26.74 -3.84
CA SER A 66 9.15 28.19 -4.00
C SER A 66 10.08 28.80 -2.94
N GLN A 67 10.06 28.28 -1.71
CA GLN A 67 10.85 28.80 -0.59
C GLN A 67 12.26 28.20 -0.53
N ASP A 68 12.35 26.87 -0.60
CA ASP A 68 13.58 26.15 -0.26
C ASP A 68 14.15 25.35 -1.44
N ARG A 69 13.57 25.51 -2.64
CA ARG A 69 13.94 24.74 -3.84
C ARG A 69 14.04 23.24 -3.55
N THR A 70 13.06 22.74 -2.83
CA THR A 70 13.01 21.35 -2.37
C THR A 70 11.85 20.63 -3.04
N VAL A 71 12.10 19.41 -3.51
CA VAL A 71 11.06 18.46 -3.94
C VAL A 71 11.02 17.31 -2.93
N GLU A 72 9.86 17.08 -2.33
CA GLU A 72 9.63 15.99 -1.37
C GLU A 72 8.70 14.96 -2.02
N PHE A 73 9.16 13.71 -2.09
CA PHE A 73 8.38 12.61 -2.64
C PHE A 73 7.62 11.93 -1.50
N PHE A 74 6.30 12.10 -1.45
CA PHE A 74 5.40 11.30 -0.61
C PHE A 74 5.76 11.26 0.88
N ARG A 75 6.42 12.31 1.39
CA ARG A 75 6.95 12.41 2.77
C ARG A 75 6.06 13.19 3.74
N TRP A 76 4.91 13.72 3.29
CA TRP A 76 4.04 14.48 4.19
C TRP A 76 3.22 13.52 5.07
N ARG A 77 3.46 13.58 6.38
CA ARG A 77 2.71 12.93 7.47
C ARG A 77 2.00 11.62 7.07
N ALA A 78 2.79 10.62 6.68
CA ALA A 78 2.36 9.26 6.29
C ALA A 78 1.47 8.52 7.31
N HIS A 79 1.20 9.12 8.48
CA HIS A 79 0.37 8.53 9.54
C HIS A 79 -0.97 9.25 9.78
N ASP A 80 -1.16 10.50 9.32
CA ASP A 80 -2.33 11.32 9.71
C ASP A 80 -3.28 11.67 8.54
N ALA A 81 -2.89 11.40 7.29
CA ALA A 81 -3.59 11.93 6.12
C ALA A 81 -4.15 10.89 5.16
N PHE A 82 -3.62 9.67 5.05
CA PHE A 82 -4.06 8.69 4.05
C PHE A 82 -4.76 7.50 4.67
N GLY A 83 -6.07 7.41 4.47
CA GLY A 83 -6.80 6.15 4.66
C GLY A 83 -6.92 5.41 3.34
N ALA A 84 -6.60 4.12 3.28
CA ALA A 84 -6.94 3.31 2.11
C ALA A 84 -8.44 2.96 2.15
N HIS A 85 -9.12 2.94 1.02
CA HIS A 85 -10.50 2.46 0.99
C HIS A 85 -10.51 0.94 0.84
N LEU A 86 -10.88 0.24 1.90
CA LEU A 86 -10.84 -1.22 1.99
C LEU A 86 -12.21 -1.80 2.29
N SER A 87 -12.34 -3.10 2.02
CA SER A 87 -13.44 -3.93 2.47
C SER A 87 -12.96 -4.88 3.58
N TRP A 88 -13.79 -5.13 4.59
CA TRP A 88 -13.51 -6.06 5.69
C TRP A 88 -14.79 -6.66 6.26
N PHE A 89 -14.70 -7.78 6.97
CA PHE A 89 -15.84 -8.32 7.73
C PHE A 89 -15.89 -7.69 9.12
N ASP A 90 -17.03 -7.19 9.56
CA ASP A 90 -17.21 -6.68 10.92
C ASP A 90 -17.34 -7.81 11.96
N ARG A 91 -17.60 -7.46 13.22
CA ARG A 91 -17.76 -8.45 14.30
C ARG A 91 -19.00 -9.33 14.17
N ALA A 92 -20.00 -8.89 13.41
CA ALA A 92 -21.17 -9.69 13.08
C ALA A 92 -20.91 -10.62 11.88
N GLY A 93 -19.74 -10.51 11.23
CA GLY A 93 -19.43 -11.20 9.99
C GLY A 93 -20.05 -10.52 8.76
N GLU A 94 -20.54 -9.29 8.91
CA GLU A 94 -21.12 -8.53 7.82
C GLU A 94 -20.03 -7.78 7.07
N LEU A 95 -20.15 -7.75 5.75
CA LEU A 95 -19.18 -7.10 4.90
C LEU A 95 -19.34 -5.58 4.96
N THR A 96 -18.26 -4.89 5.35
CA THR A 96 -18.17 -3.44 5.47
C THR A 96 -17.16 -2.89 4.47
N ASP A 97 -17.42 -1.68 3.99
CA ASP A 97 -16.58 -0.94 3.05
C ASP A 97 -16.33 0.48 3.61
N GLY A 98 -15.09 0.96 3.60
CA GLY A 98 -14.79 2.31 4.06
C GLY A 98 -13.31 2.69 4.13
N PRO A 99 -13.02 3.93 4.59
CA PRO A 99 -11.65 4.40 4.75
C PRO A 99 -10.97 3.77 5.98
N VAL A 100 -9.73 3.33 5.81
CA VAL A 100 -8.88 2.69 6.83
C VAL A 100 -7.54 3.40 6.88
N GLY A 101 -7.34 4.26 7.88
CA GLY A 101 -6.07 4.98 8.12
C GLY A 101 -5.03 4.18 8.89
N ASP A 102 -5.45 3.18 9.67
CA ASP A 102 -4.56 2.39 10.51
C ASP A 102 -5.07 0.95 10.56
N LEU A 103 -4.39 0.10 9.79
CA LEU A 103 -4.78 -1.30 9.63
C LEU A 103 -4.44 -2.13 10.87
N GLY A 104 -3.48 -1.69 11.70
CA GLY A 104 -3.18 -2.25 13.02
C GLY A 104 -4.28 -1.97 14.04
N LYS A 105 -4.87 -0.77 14.01
CA LYS A 105 -6.09 -0.49 14.79
C LYS A 105 -7.28 -1.32 14.30
N LEU A 106 -7.48 -1.41 12.98
CA LEU A 106 -8.58 -2.19 12.43
C LEU A 106 -8.47 -3.68 12.78
N SER A 107 -7.29 -4.27 12.55
CA SER A 107 -7.02 -5.68 12.87
C SER A 107 -7.24 -5.99 14.35
N ARG A 108 -6.77 -5.16 15.28
CA ARG A 108 -7.06 -5.31 16.73
C ARG A 108 -8.55 -5.38 17.07
N VAL A 109 -9.38 -4.60 16.39
CA VAL A 109 -10.83 -4.57 16.65
C VAL A 109 -11.53 -5.78 16.06
N LEU A 110 -11.00 -6.29 14.94
CA LEU A 110 -11.57 -7.33 14.10
C LEU A 110 -10.85 -8.68 14.20
N GLU A 111 -10.00 -8.85 15.21
CA GLU A 111 -9.25 -10.09 15.42
C GLU A 111 -10.21 -11.28 15.34
N PRO A 112 -9.97 -12.22 14.40
CA PRO A 112 -10.86 -13.36 14.22
C PRO A 112 -10.86 -14.25 15.47
N THR A 113 -9.80 -14.17 16.27
CA THR A 113 -9.79 -14.68 17.64
C THR A 113 -8.81 -13.90 18.52
N PRO A 114 -9.08 -13.73 19.84
CA PRO A 114 -8.19 -12.99 20.73
C PRO A 114 -6.75 -13.51 20.67
N ASP A 115 -5.80 -12.58 20.58
CA ASP A 115 -4.35 -12.85 20.65
C ASP A 115 -3.77 -13.75 19.54
N SER A 116 -4.56 -13.99 18.48
CA SER A 116 -4.14 -14.72 17.29
C SER A 116 -3.15 -13.95 16.41
N ILE A 117 -3.23 -12.61 16.38
CA ILE A 117 -2.29 -11.77 15.65
C ILE A 117 -1.06 -11.52 16.52
N PHE A 118 0.13 -11.72 15.97
CA PHE A 118 1.35 -11.46 16.72
C PHE A 118 1.42 -9.99 17.21
N ARG A 119 1.73 -9.77 18.49
CA ARG A 119 1.63 -8.46 19.15
C ARG A 119 2.31 -7.33 18.37
N ILE A 120 3.48 -7.58 17.77
CA ILE A 120 4.20 -6.55 17.01
C ILE A 120 3.37 -6.07 15.81
N TRP A 121 2.62 -6.96 15.16
CA TRP A 121 1.77 -6.63 14.01
C TRP A 121 0.54 -5.82 14.43
N LYS A 122 0.04 -5.98 15.66
CA LYS A 122 -1.06 -5.17 16.20
C LYS A 122 -0.64 -3.74 16.54
N GLU A 123 0.62 -3.56 16.96
CA GLU A 123 1.14 -2.30 17.47
C GLU A 123 1.77 -1.41 16.38
N MET A 124 2.12 -1.99 15.22
CA MET A 124 2.63 -1.24 14.08
C MET A 124 1.50 -0.48 13.36
N GLY A 125 1.51 0.85 13.46
CA GLY A 125 0.60 1.73 12.72
C GLY A 125 1.10 1.95 11.29
N VAL A 126 0.98 0.93 10.44
CA VAL A 126 1.36 1.01 9.02
C VAL A 126 0.10 1.24 8.18
N PRO A 127 0.11 2.17 7.21
CA PRO A 127 -1.01 2.29 6.29
C PRO A 127 -1.10 1.04 5.38
N PRO A 128 -2.30 0.61 4.96
CA PRO A 128 -2.48 -0.52 4.05
C PRO A 128 -1.73 -0.40 2.72
N LEU A 129 -1.53 0.86 2.28
CA LEU A 129 -0.80 1.26 1.10
C LEU A 129 0.05 2.46 1.50
N GLU A 130 1.36 2.38 1.28
CA GLU A 130 2.28 3.49 1.47
C GLU A 130 2.84 3.91 0.11
N VAL A 131 2.82 5.21 -0.18
CA VAL A 131 3.67 5.77 -1.23
C VAL A 131 4.72 6.59 -0.51
N TYR A 132 6.00 6.33 -0.77
CA TYR A 132 7.09 6.98 -0.08
C TYR A 132 8.27 7.25 -1.01
N GLY A 133 8.98 8.36 -0.82
CA GLY A 133 10.20 8.64 -1.56
C GLY A 133 11.17 9.57 -0.84
N GLY A 134 12.24 9.89 -1.56
CA GLY A 134 13.30 10.76 -1.06
C GLY A 134 12.90 12.23 -0.92
N ARG A 135 13.89 13.04 -0.55
CA ARG A 135 13.85 14.50 -0.68
C ARG A 135 15.02 14.90 -1.56
N ILE A 136 14.79 15.79 -2.51
CA ILE A 136 15.84 16.42 -3.32
C ILE A 136 15.86 17.90 -3.00
N GLU A 137 17.04 18.40 -2.66
CA GLU A 137 17.31 19.83 -2.51
C GLU A 137 18.08 20.32 -3.75
N TYR A 138 17.71 21.48 -4.28
CA TYR A 138 18.32 22.07 -5.47
C TYR A 138 19.08 23.35 -5.14
N GLN A 139 20.20 23.57 -5.84
CA GLN A 139 21.03 24.77 -5.68
C GLN A 139 21.55 25.29 -7.02
N GLY A 140 22.07 26.52 -7.03
CA GLY A 140 22.75 27.11 -8.18
C GLY A 140 21.85 27.73 -9.26
N THR A 141 22.47 28.11 -10.37
CA THR A 141 21.85 28.56 -11.64
C THR A 141 22.79 28.18 -12.79
N PRO A 142 22.48 27.17 -13.63
CA PRO A 142 21.24 26.37 -13.64
C PRO A 142 21.05 25.57 -12.35
N LEU A 143 19.80 25.22 -12.06
CA LEU A 143 19.46 24.42 -10.88
C LEU A 143 20.05 23.01 -11.02
N THR A 144 20.73 22.54 -9.98
CA THR A 144 21.29 21.18 -9.91
C THR A 144 20.87 20.52 -8.60
N PRO A 145 20.50 19.22 -8.60
CA PRO A 145 20.33 18.45 -7.38
C PRO A 145 21.59 18.50 -6.52
N THR A 146 21.41 18.66 -5.21
CA THR A 146 22.50 18.44 -4.24
C THR A 146 22.79 16.93 -4.15
N ALA A 147 23.93 16.55 -3.56
CA ALA A 147 24.27 15.13 -3.34
C ALA A 147 23.31 14.40 -2.37
N ARG A 148 22.28 15.08 -1.85
CA ARG A 148 21.30 14.53 -0.92
C ARG A 148 20.07 14.08 -1.67
N GLY A 149 19.90 12.76 -1.74
CA GLY A 149 18.71 12.12 -2.27
C GLY A 149 18.82 11.74 -3.75
N ARG A 150 17.86 10.93 -4.19
CA ARG A 150 17.66 10.54 -5.58
C ARG A 150 16.19 10.80 -5.93
N ALA A 151 15.91 11.03 -7.20
CA ALA A 151 14.55 11.12 -7.70
C ALA A 151 13.93 9.73 -7.77
N ARG A 152 13.61 9.15 -6.61
CA ARG A 152 13.02 7.81 -6.49
C ARG A 152 11.89 7.84 -5.47
N ALA A 153 10.78 7.20 -5.83
CA ALA A 153 9.65 6.92 -4.97
C ALA A 153 9.25 5.46 -5.13
N ALA A 154 8.46 4.94 -4.20
CA ALA A 154 7.96 3.57 -4.23
C ALA A 154 6.57 3.47 -3.61
N VAL A 155 5.80 2.50 -4.10
CA VAL A 155 4.51 2.07 -3.57
C VAL A 155 4.72 0.75 -2.85
N PHE A 156 4.38 0.69 -1.57
CA PHE A 156 4.55 -0.46 -0.69
C PHE A 156 3.19 -0.99 -0.25
N LEU A 157 2.99 -2.31 -0.31
CA LEU A 157 1.85 -2.99 0.30
C LEU A 157 2.29 -3.66 1.59
N HIS A 158 1.84 -3.15 2.71
CA HIS A 158 2.22 -3.68 4.03
C HIS A 158 1.21 -4.71 4.57
N SER A 159 0.22 -5.08 3.77
CA SER A 159 -0.77 -6.08 4.14
C SER A 159 -1.07 -7.04 3.00
N ASP A 160 -1.40 -8.28 3.35
CA ASP A 160 -1.87 -9.27 2.40
C ASP A 160 -3.38 -9.19 2.12
N ILE A 161 -4.11 -8.21 2.69
CA ILE A 161 -5.55 -8.01 2.40
C ILE A 161 -5.83 -7.78 0.91
N TRP A 162 -4.84 -7.32 0.14
CA TRP A 162 -4.93 -7.09 -1.30
C TRP A 162 -4.92 -8.37 -2.14
N PHE A 163 -4.56 -9.51 -1.56
CA PHE A 163 -4.32 -10.75 -2.30
C PHE A 163 -5.54 -11.68 -2.26
N PRO A 164 -5.78 -12.47 -3.32
CA PRO A 164 -6.92 -13.39 -3.36
C PRO A 164 -6.82 -14.49 -2.29
N PHE A 165 -5.61 -14.82 -1.84
CA PHE A 165 -5.35 -15.81 -0.80
C PHE A 165 -4.38 -15.24 0.22
N VAL A 166 -4.62 -15.54 1.51
CA VAL A 166 -3.76 -15.08 2.61
C VAL A 166 -3.22 -16.27 3.39
N ALA A 167 -1.98 -16.14 3.89
CA ALA A 167 -1.36 -17.18 4.72
C ALA A 167 -2.12 -17.41 6.04
N GLY A 168 -2.96 -16.46 6.42
CA GLY A 168 -3.83 -16.61 7.57
C GLY A 168 -3.11 -16.52 8.90
N SER A 169 -1.98 -15.82 8.98
CA SER A 169 -1.19 -15.72 10.22
C SER A 169 -1.94 -15.07 11.40
N ALA A 170 -3.15 -14.56 11.16
CA ALA A 170 -4.15 -14.19 12.16
C ALA A 170 -5.02 -15.37 12.66
N HIS A 171 -4.70 -16.62 12.30
CA HIS A 171 -5.50 -17.81 12.62
C HIS A 171 -4.66 -18.86 13.38
N PRO A 172 -5.19 -19.51 14.43
CA PRO A 172 -4.44 -20.47 15.26
C PRO A 172 -3.95 -21.70 14.50
N TRP A 173 -4.65 -22.10 13.44
CA TRP A 173 -4.26 -23.24 12.59
C TRP A 173 -3.42 -22.84 11.38
N ALA A 174 -2.90 -21.62 11.33
CA ALA A 174 -1.98 -21.22 10.27
C ALA A 174 -0.71 -22.08 10.35
N ASP A 175 -0.50 -22.94 9.37
CA ASP A 175 0.61 -23.90 9.32
C ASP A 175 1.72 -23.48 8.34
N GLY A 176 1.52 -22.37 7.64
CA GLY A 176 2.45 -21.87 6.63
C GLY A 176 2.45 -22.65 5.32
N GLN A 177 1.62 -23.69 5.20
CA GLN A 177 1.49 -24.53 4.00
C GLN A 177 0.18 -24.23 3.28
N HIS A 178 -0.91 -24.14 4.03
CA HIS A 178 -2.24 -23.88 3.53
C HIS A 178 -2.62 -22.39 3.60
N TRP A 179 -3.64 -22.03 2.83
CA TRP A 179 -4.09 -20.65 2.66
C TRP A 179 -5.58 -20.48 2.96
N PHE A 180 -5.96 -19.28 3.34
CA PHE A 180 -7.37 -18.88 3.47
C PHE A 180 -7.82 -18.13 2.22
N ASP A 181 -9.08 -18.33 1.84
CA ASP A 181 -9.70 -17.60 0.75
C ASP A 181 -10.03 -16.17 1.19
N ASN A 182 -9.46 -15.20 0.48
CA ASN A 182 -9.66 -13.78 0.70
C ASN A 182 -10.26 -13.09 -0.55
N ARG A 183 -10.72 -13.87 -1.55
CA ARG A 183 -11.20 -13.33 -2.83
C ARG A 183 -12.40 -12.41 -2.67
N GLU A 184 -13.27 -12.65 -1.68
CA GLU A 184 -14.41 -11.77 -1.43
C GLU A 184 -13.97 -10.34 -1.09
N LEU A 185 -12.96 -10.18 -0.22
CA LEU A 185 -12.39 -8.88 0.11
C LEU A 185 -11.54 -8.33 -1.05
N ALA A 186 -10.59 -9.12 -1.55
CA ALA A 186 -9.66 -8.69 -2.60
C ALA A 186 -10.39 -8.22 -3.88
N SER A 187 -11.48 -8.89 -4.26
CA SER A 187 -12.27 -8.51 -5.45
C SER A 187 -12.89 -7.11 -5.39
N ARG A 188 -12.98 -6.50 -4.20
CA ARG A 188 -13.57 -5.17 -4.02
C ARG A 188 -12.56 -4.04 -4.06
N HIS A 189 -11.43 -4.20 -3.40
CA HIS A 189 -10.42 -3.13 -3.30
C HIS A 189 -9.22 -3.30 -4.23
N THR A 190 -8.81 -4.53 -4.55
CA THR A 190 -7.63 -4.76 -5.40
C THR A 190 -7.80 -4.24 -6.84
N PRO A 191 -9.00 -4.31 -7.47
CA PRO A 191 -9.18 -3.69 -8.79
C PRO A 191 -8.96 -2.18 -8.78
N ARG A 192 -9.23 -1.48 -7.67
CA ARG A 192 -8.94 -0.05 -7.51
C ARG A 192 -7.43 0.17 -7.46
N LEU A 193 -6.72 -0.62 -6.63
CA LEU A 193 -5.26 -0.59 -6.52
C LEU A 193 -4.60 -0.81 -7.88
N ASN A 194 -4.99 -1.84 -8.62
CA ASN A 194 -4.38 -2.15 -9.92
C ASN A 194 -4.59 -1.02 -10.94
N ARG A 195 -5.77 -0.40 -10.98
CA ARG A 195 -6.00 0.77 -11.86
C ARG A 195 -5.11 1.95 -11.50
N PHE A 196 -4.92 2.21 -10.21
CA PHE A 196 -4.00 3.23 -9.74
C PHE A 196 -2.55 2.93 -10.13
N LEU A 197 -2.07 1.70 -9.90
CA LEU A 197 -0.70 1.30 -10.25
C LEU A 197 -0.46 1.43 -11.75
N ALA A 198 -1.37 0.94 -12.59
CA ALA A 198 -1.28 1.08 -14.04
C ALA A 198 -1.26 2.55 -14.50
N ALA A 199 -2.11 3.40 -13.94
CA ALA A 199 -2.12 4.82 -14.28
C ALA A 199 -0.86 5.57 -13.79
N ALA A 200 -0.33 5.21 -12.62
CA ALA A 200 0.91 5.76 -12.09
C ALA A 200 2.11 5.33 -12.94
N GLN A 201 2.18 4.06 -13.34
CA GLN A 201 3.18 3.53 -14.26
C GLN A 201 3.16 4.26 -15.59
N GLU A 202 1.98 4.41 -16.22
CA GLU A 202 1.82 5.15 -17.48
C GLU A 202 2.34 6.59 -17.34
N LEU A 203 1.94 7.29 -16.27
CA LEU A 203 2.40 8.65 -15.99
C LEU A 203 3.92 8.75 -15.80
N VAL A 204 4.53 7.83 -15.06
CA VAL A 204 5.98 7.77 -14.84
C VAL A 204 6.72 7.58 -16.16
N ILE A 205 6.27 6.63 -16.98
CA ILE A 205 6.87 6.34 -18.30
C ILE A 205 6.72 7.53 -19.25
N LEU A 206 5.53 8.14 -19.35
CA LEU A 206 5.28 9.33 -20.16
C LEU A 206 6.13 10.53 -19.72
N SER A 207 6.47 10.59 -18.43
CA SER A 207 7.37 11.61 -17.91
C SER A 207 8.84 11.32 -18.20
N GLY A 208 9.17 10.16 -18.74
CA GLY A 208 10.54 9.73 -19.06
C GLY A 208 11.24 8.98 -17.93
N GLY A 209 10.53 8.66 -16.83
CA GLY A 209 11.04 7.81 -15.76
C GLY A 209 10.94 6.32 -16.09
N MET A 210 11.34 5.49 -15.14
CA MET A 210 11.23 4.05 -15.18
C MET A 210 10.32 3.54 -14.06
N TRP A 211 9.62 2.46 -14.34
CA TRP A 211 8.77 1.76 -13.39
C TRP A 211 9.27 0.31 -13.27
N GLU A 212 9.54 -0.13 -12.05
CA GLU A 212 10.01 -1.50 -11.79
C GLU A 212 9.25 -2.12 -10.62
N LEU A 213 8.96 -3.42 -10.71
CA LEU A 213 8.63 -4.24 -9.55
C LEU A 213 9.95 -4.67 -8.91
N LEU A 214 10.11 -4.43 -7.61
CA LEU A 214 11.32 -4.82 -6.88
C LEU A 214 11.16 -6.25 -6.35
N ASP A 215 11.47 -7.24 -7.18
CA ASP A 215 11.27 -8.66 -6.89
C ASP A 215 11.94 -9.10 -5.57
N ASP A 216 13.14 -8.59 -5.28
CA ASP A 216 13.91 -8.91 -4.06
C ASP A 216 13.25 -8.43 -2.75
N ASP A 217 12.34 -7.46 -2.84
CA ASP A 217 11.60 -6.88 -1.71
C ASP A 217 10.18 -7.47 -1.59
N CYS A 218 9.76 -8.28 -2.56
CA CYS A 218 8.46 -8.94 -2.54
C CYS A 218 8.50 -10.18 -1.64
N ASN A 219 7.38 -10.45 -0.96
CA ASN A 219 7.26 -11.66 -0.16
C ASN A 219 7.21 -12.90 -1.09
N PRO A 220 8.17 -13.85 -1.00
CA PRO A 220 8.26 -14.97 -1.93
C PRO A 220 6.98 -15.82 -2.01
N ARG A 221 6.20 -15.90 -0.92
CA ARG A 221 4.96 -16.66 -0.88
C ARG A 221 3.86 -16.06 -1.78
N TYR A 222 3.94 -14.76 -2.07
CA TYR A 222 2.90 -14.02 -2.79
C TYR A 222 3.28 -13.73 -4.25
N LEU A 223 4.53 -13.99 -4.66
CA LEU A 223 5.01 -13.81 -6.03
C LEU A 223 4.09 -14.37 -7.12
N PRO A 224 3.39 -15.52 -6.96
CA PRO A 224 2.48 -16.03 -7.99
C PRO A 224 1.30 -15.09 -8.34
N TRP A 225 1.01 -14.09 -7.51
CA TRP A 225 -0.05 -13.11 -7.72
C TRP A 225 0.47 -11.69 -7.90
N ILE A 226 1.79 -11.45 -7.93
CA ILE A 226 2.37 -10.10 -8.09
C ILE A 226 2.89 -9.97 -9.52
N GLY A 227 2.57 -8.85 -10.17
CA GLY A 227 3.14 -8.50 -11.46
C GLY A 227 3.50 -7.01 -11.56
N PRO A 228 4.13 -6.60 -12.69
CA PRO A 228 4.51 -5.21 -12.92
C PRO A 228 3.34 -4.21 -12.83
N ASP A 229 2.13 -4.68 -13.16
CA ASP A 229 0.93 -3.85 -13.27
C ASP A 229 0.00 -3.96 -12.04
N GLY A 230 0.39 -4.74 -11.02
CA GLY A 230 -0.38 -4.91 -9.78
C GLY A 230 -0.56 -6.37 -9.33
N ILE A 231 -1.69 -6.65 -8.68
CA ILE A 231 -2.00 -7.97 -8.10
C ILE A 231 -2.97 -8.76 -8.99
N GLN A 232 -2.63 -9.98 -9.35
CA GLN A 232 -3.44 -10.89 -10.18
C GLN A 232 -4.45 -11.64 -9.32
N LEU A 233 -5.75 -11.31 -9.46
CA LEU A 233 -6.82 -11.95 -8.70
C LEU A 233 -7.20 -13.35 -9.23
N ASP A 234 -6.87 -13.63 -10.48
CA ASP A 234 -7.12 -14.88 -11.21
C ASP A 234 -5.88 -15.78 -11.30
N GLY A 235 -4.86 -15.49 -10.48
CA GLY A 235 -3.68 -16.34 -10.35
C GLY A 235 -3.97 -17.75 -9.81
N PRO A 236 -2.94 -18.58 -9.64
CA PRO A 236 -3.11 -19.97 -9.23
C PRO A 236 -3.83 -20.08 -7.88
N VAL A 237 -4.67 -21.10 -7.73
CA VAL A 237 -5.30 -21.43 -6.45
C VAL A 237 -4.31 -22.29 -5.65
N PRO A 238 -3.89 -21.86 -4.45
CA PRO A 238 -2.98 -22.63 -3.62
C PRO A 238 -3.74 -23.73 -2.89
N GLU A 239 -3.03 -24.57 -2.14
CA GLU A 239 -3.68 -25.51 -1.22
C GLU A 239 -4.41 -24.73 -0.12
N LEU A 240 -5.73 -24.91 -0.02
CA LEU A 240 -6.55 -24.17 0.93
C LEU A 240 -6.65 -24.92 2.26
N MET A 241 -6.88 -24.18 3.33
CA MET A 241 -7.20 -24.75 4.63
C MET A 241 -8.37 -25.73 4.52
N PRO A 242 -8.34 -26.85 5.26
CA PRO A 242 -9.42 -27.83 5.21
C PRO A 242 -10.75 -27.20 5.66
N PRO A 243 -11.88 -27.67 5.11
CA PRO A 243 -13.20 -27.23 5.55
C PRO A 243 -13.36 -27.37 7.08
N GLY A 244 -13.92 -26.35 7.73
CA GLY A 244 -14.11 -26.29 9.18
C GLY A 244 -12.94 -25.68 9.95
N ALA A 245 -11.79 -25.40 9.31
CA ALA A 245 -10.72 -24.63 9.94
C ALA A 245 -11.19 -23.23 10.36
N GLU A 246 -12.14 -22.64 9.63
CA GLU A 246 -12.72 -21.31 9.90
C GLU A 246 -13.54 -21.25 11.20
N ASP A 247 -14.06 -22.40 11.66
CA ASP A 247 -15.02 -22.50 12.76
C ASP A 247 -14.33 -22.77 14.12
N VAL A 248 -13.01 -22.85 14.14
CA VAL A 248 -12.23 -23.16 15.33
C VAL A 248 -12.17 -21.93 16.24
N THR A 249 -12.73 -22.06 17.44
CA THR A 249 -12.50 -21.15 18.56
C THR A 249 -11.30 -21.63 19.37
N TRP A 250 -10.57 -20.73 20.01
CA TRP A 250 -9.45 -21.11 20.88
C TRP A 250 -9.94 -22.02 22.02
N PRO A 251 -9.14 -23.00 22.46
CA PRO A 251 -9.34 -23.57 23.79
C PRO A 251 -9.05 -22.47 24.81
N ASP A 252 -10.01 -22.23 25.72
CA ASP A 252 -9.77 -21.39 26.89
C ASP A 252 -8.62 -22.00 27.70
N GLU A 253 -7.48 -21.31 27.80
CA GLU A 253 -6.42 -21.63 28.77
C GLU A 253 -6.78 -21.14 30.17
#